data_AF-A0A7W1TGE7-F1
#
_entry.id   AF-A0A7W1TGE7-F1
#
_cell.length_a   1.000
_cell.length_b   1.000
_cell.length_c   1.000
_cell.angle_alpha   90.00
_cell.angle_beta   90.00
_cell.angle_gamma   90.00
#
_symmetry.space_group_name_H-M   'P 1'
#
loop_
_entity.id
_entity.type
_entity.pdbx_description
1 polymer ?
#
loop_
_entity_poly.entity_id
_entity_poly.type
_entity_poly.pdbx_seq_one_letter_code
_entity_poly.pdbx_strand_id
1 'polypeptide(L)'
;MTADESATRTSPLGRDLAALLEGAGRVLGLRVIFRDFLDLGGLPRPLTWHLDPACLAVKARPEGLRGCVAFCAGTVLRELVHLPDGRVHACPFGHTEIVVPVLLRGRYLGLVTAGPMWCGAGPPPRAGLVAPAGAGWVADRHRLIQG
;
A
#
# COMPACT_ATOMS: atom_id res chain seq x y z
N MET A 1 3.42 -12.75 19.16
CA MET A 1 4.53 -12.38 18.26
C MET A 1 5.13 -11.10 18.79
N THR A 2 6.15 -11.20 19.63
CA THR A 2 6.97 -10.06 20.05
C THR A 2 7.82 -9.64 18.86
N ALA A 3 7.66 -8.39 18.42
CA ALA A 3 8.49 -7.83 17.36
C ALA A 3 9.91 -7.74 17.91
N ASP A 4 10.80 -8.55 17.34
CA ASP A 4 12.24 -8.35 17.47
C ASP A 4 12.57 -7.02 16.78
N GLU A 5 12.79 -5.99 17.58
CA GLU A 5 13.30 -4.68 17.17
C GLU A 5 14.78 -4.80 16.81
N SER A 6 15.10 -5.69 15.86
CA SER A 6 16.37 -5.63 15.15
C SER A 6 16.35 -4.34 14.35
N ALA A 7 16.84 -3.27 14.96
CA ALA A 7 17.03 -1.95 14.38
C ALA A 7 17.97 -2.09 13.18
N THR A 8 17.40 -2.46 12.04
CA THR A 8 18.08 -2.52 10.77
C THR A 8 18.50 -1.09 10.48
N ARG A 9 19.82 -0.81 10.47
CA ARG A 9 20.32 0.53 10.15
C ARG A 9 19.83 0.89 8.76
N THR A 10 18.83 1.77 8.68
CA THR A 10 18.29 2.25 7.41
C THR A 10 19.39 2.92 6.62
N SER A 11 19.65 2.42 5.41
CA SER A 11 20.63 3.01 4.48
C SER A 11 20.24 4.47 4.17
N PRO A 12 21.17 5.31 3.67
CA PRO A 12 20.81 6.66 3.20
C PRO A 12 19.65 6.63 2.20
N LEU A 13 19.69 5.71 1.24
CA LEU A 13 18.60 5.47 0.28
C LEU A 13 17.27 5.15 0.99
N GLY A 14 17.30 4.30 2.01
CA GLY A 14 16.13 3.95 2.80
C GLY A 14 15.51 5.14 3.52
N ARG A 15 16.33 6.08 4.01
CA ARG A 15 15.83 7.30 4.65
C ARG A 15 15.17 8.25 3.66
N ASP A 16 15.79 8.45 2.50
CA ASP A 16 15.24 9.31 1.46
C ASP A 16 13.93 8.75 0.90
N LEU A 17 13.90 7.44 0.66
CA LEU A 17 12.68 6.74 0.24
C LEU A 17 11.59 6.80 1.31
N ALA A 18 11.95 6.67 2.60
CA ALA A 18 10.99 6.82 3.69
C ALA A 18 10.37 8.23 3.70
N ALA A 19 11.20 9.27 3.64
CA ALA A 19 10.74 10.66 3.60
C ALA A 19 9.84 10.94 2.38
N LEU A 20 10.17 10.35 1.22
CA LEU A 20 9.35 10.47 0.01
C LEU A 20 7.98 9.81 0.19
N LEU A 21 7.91 8.58 0.70
CA LEU A 21 6.66 7.86 0.92
C LEU A 21 5.77 8.59 1.93
N GLU A 22 6.35 9.10 3.01
CA GLU A 22 5.64 9.91 4.00
C GLU A 22 5.12 11.22 3.41
N GLY A 23 5.94 11.91 2.60
CA GLY A 23 5.56 13.11 1.87
C GLY A 23 4.40 12.87 0.92
N ALA A 24 4.49 11.81 0.11
CA ALA A 24 3.42 11.37 -0.78
C ALA A 24 2.14 11.06 -0.01
N GLY A 25 2.25 10.39 1.15
CA GLY A 25 1.10 10.11 2.00
C GLY A 25 0.38 11.37 2.50
N ARG A 26 1.14 12.41 2.88
CA ARG A 26 0.58 13.71 3.26
C ARG A 26 -0.15 14.39 2.10
N VAL A 27 0.41 14.36 0.89
CA VAL A 27 -0.20 14.97 -0.31
C VAL A 27 -1.46 14.24 -0.73
N LEU A 28 -1.43 12.91 -0.75
CA LEU A 28 -2.56 12.08 -1.18
C LEU A 28 -3.69 12.04 -0.12
N GLY A 29 -3.36 12.30 1.14
CA GLY A 29 -4.27 12.07 2.28
C GLY A 29 -4.50 10.58 2.51
N LEU A 30 -3.53 9.74 2.17
CA LEU A 30 -3.59 8.28 2.26
C LEU A 30 -2.29 7.75 2.86
N ARG A 31 -2.35 6.59 3.52
CA ARG A 31 -1.12 5.89 3.86
C ARG A 31 -0.49 5.36 2.58
N VAL A 32 0.77 5.68 2.37
CA VAL A 32 1.57 5.19 1.24
C VAL A 32 2.61 4.23 1.75
N ILE A 33 2.70 3.06 1.13
CA ILE A 33 3.74 2.08 1.42
C ILE A 33 4.41 1.63 0.13
N PHE A 34 5.65 1.17 0.25
CA PHE A 34 6.39 0.51 -0.82
C PHE A 34 6.60 -0.94 -0.44
N ARG A 35 6.10 -1.87 -1.26
CA ARG A 35 6.44 -3.29 -1.17
C ARG A 35 7.65 -3.52 -2.05
N ASP A 36 8.80 -3.52 -1.39
CA ASP A 36 10.08 -3.89 -1.97
C ASP A 36 10.19 -5.42 -2.04
N PHE A 37 10.36 -5.99 -3.24
CA PHE A 37 10.58 -7.43 -3.41
C PHE A 37 12.06 -7.80 -3.52
N LEU A 38 12.92 -6.80 -3.60
CA LEU A 38 14.35 -6.94 -3.76
C LEU A 38 15.11 -6.56 -2.47
N ASP A 39 14.37 -6.13 -1.44
CA ASP A 39 14.89 -5.69 -0.13
C ASP A 39 15.99 -4.61 -0.25
N LEU A 40 15.83 -3.71 -1.22
CA LEU A 40 16.78 -2.65 -1.55
C LEU A 40 16.77 -1.51 -0.53
N GLY A 41 15.63 -1.26 0.10
CA GLY A 41 15.40 -0.03 0.87
C GLY A 41 15.73 -0.10 2.36
N GLY A 42 15.74 -1.28 2.99
CA GLY A 42 15.78 -1.38 4.46
C GLY A 42 14.70 -0.51 5.14
N LEU A 43 13.55 -0.37 4.48
CA LEU A 43 12.46 0.49 4.92
C LEU A 43 11.83 -0.05 6.20
N PRO A 44 11.45 0.83 7.15
CA PRO A 44 10.80 0.39 8.36
C PRO A 44 9.44 -0.23 8.03
N ARG A 45 9.04 -1.24 8.83
CA ARG A 45 7.80 -2.00 8.63
C ARG A 45 6.54 -1.16 8.36
N PRO A 46 6.33 0.00 9.01
CA PRO A 46 5.20 0.89 8.69
C PRO A 46 5.12 1.33 7.24
N LEU A 47 6.24 1.41 6.52
CA LEU A 47 6.32 1.84 5.12
C LEU A 47 6.39 0.67 4.15
N THR A 48 6.37 -0.57 4.63
CA THR A 48 6.37 -1.78 3.79
C THR A 48 5.16 -2.68 4.05
N TRP A 49 4.31 -2.37 5.02
CA TRP A 49 3.11 -3.14 5.33
C TRP A 49 1.92 -2.23 5.58
N HIS A 50 0.74 -2.66 5.14
CA HIS A 50 -0.51 -2.01 5.55
C HIS A 50 -0.75 -2.33 7.03
N LEU A 51 -0.41 -1.34 7.88
CA LEU A 51 -0.59 -1.36 9.33
C LEU A 51 -1.77 -0.48 9.79
N ASP A 52 -2.65 -0.10 8.86
CA ASP A 52 -3.91 0.55 9.22
C ASP A 52 -4.71 -0.35 10.19
N PRO A 53 -5.39 0.20 11.21
CA PRO A 53 -6.20 -0.59 12.14
C PRO A 53 -7.17 -1.56 11.46
N ALA A 54 -7.75 -1.17 10.32
CA ALA A 54 -8.64 -2.03 9.55
C ALA A 54 -7.91 -3.24 8.96
N CYS A 55 -6.69 -3.03 8.46
CA CYS A 55 -5.83 -4.10 7.96
C CYS A 55 -5.29 -4.98 9.08
N LEU A 56 -4.92 -4.40 10.23
CA LEU A 56 -4.44 -5.14 11.39
C LEU A 56 -5.53 -6.07 11.95
N ALA A 57 -6.77 -5.58 12.03
CA ALA A 57 -7.90 -6.39 12.49
C ALA A 57 -8.14 -7.64 11.60
N VAL A 58 -7.96 -7.50 10.29
CA VAL A 58 -8.01 -8.62 9.34
C VAL A 58 -6.83 -9.57 9.55
N LYS A 59 -5.60 -9.02 9.60
CA LYS A 59 -4.37 -9.81 9.70
C LYS A 59 -4.14 -10.45 11.06
N ALA A 60 -4.88 -10.04 12.10
CA ALA A 60 -4.87 -10.67 13.41
C ALA A 60 -5.42 -12.11 13.37
N ARG A 61 -6.18 -12.46 12.33
CA ARG A 61 -6.69 -13.83 12.10
C ARG A 61 -5.80 -14.55 11.09
N PRO A 62 -5.38 -15.81 11.34
CA PRO A 62 -4.55 -16.57 10.40
C PRO A 62 -5.14 -16.64 8.98
N GLU A 63 -6.45 -16.84 8.86
CA GLU A 63 -7.18 -16.89 7.58
C GLU A 63 -7.14 -15.53 6.87
N GLY A 64 -7.31 -14.44 7.61
CA GLY A 64 -7.24 -13.09 7.08
C GLY A 64 -5.85 -12.72 6.59
N LEU A 65 -4.80 -13.10 7.35
CA LEU A 65 -3.41 -12.93 6.92
C LEU A 65 -3.11 -13.75 5.66
N ARG A 66 -3.49 -15.04 5.63
CA ARG A 66 -3.32 -15.91 4.46
C ARG A 66 -4.03 -15.33 3.23
N GLY A 67 -5.28 -14.90 3.38
CA GLY A 67 -6.04 -14.28 2.29
C GLY A 67 -5.40 -12.98 1.78
N CYS A 68 -4.89 -12.13 2.68
CA CYS A 68 -4.19 -10.90 2.30
C CYS A 68 -2.91 -11.19 1.51
N VAL A 69 -2.10 -12.16 1.96
CA VAL A 69 -0.87 -12.56 1.27
C VAL A 69 -1.18 -13.21 -0.08
N ALA A 70 -2.17 -14.11 -0.12
CA ALA A 70 -2.59 -14.81 -1.33
C ALA A 70 -3.12 -13.85 -2.40
N PHE A 71 -3.89 -12.84 -2.02
CA PHE A 71 -4.38 -11.83 -2.96
C PHE A 71 -3.25 -10.95 -3.49
N CYS A 72 -2.34 -10.50 -2.61
CA CYS A 72 -1.18 -9.72 -3.02
C CYS A 72 -0.32 -10.50 -4.03
N ALA A 73 0.09 -11.72 -3.68
CA ALA A 73 0.95 -12.53 -4.54
C ALA A 73 0.25 -13.09 -5.79
N GLY A 74 -0.99 -13.57 -5.63
CA GLY A 74 -1.72 -14.29 -6.67
C GLY A 74 -2.42 -13.40 -7.69
N THR A 75 -2.90 -12.23 -7.25
CA THR A 75 -3.67 -11.30 -8.09
C THR A 75 -2.87 -10.04 -8.38
N VAL A 76 -2.48 -9.31 -7.34
CA VAL A 76 -1.89 -7.97 -7.50
C VAL A 76 -0.57 -8.02 -8.26
N LEU A 77 0.38 -8.85 -7.85
CA LEU A 77 1.69 -8.94 -8.52
C LEU A 77 1.61 -9.48 -9.95
N ARG A 78 0.74 -10.45 -10.18
CA ARG A 78 0.58 -11.08 -11.50
C ARG A 78 0.01 -10.10 -12.52
N GLU A 79 -0.92 -9.25 -12.10
CA GLU A 79 -1.60 -8.31 -13.01
C GLU A 79 -0.79 -7.03 -13.21
N LEU A 80 -0.17 -6.49 -12.14
CA LEU A 80 0.48 -5.18 -12.19
C LEU A 80 1.67 -5.10 -13.15
N VAL A 81 2.37 -6.21 -13.41
CA VAL A 81 3.48 -6.22 -14.36
C VAL A 81 3.04 -5.81 -15.78
N HIS A 82 1.75 -5.95 -16.09
CA HIS A 82 1.16 -5.57 -17.38
C HIS A 82 0.40 -4.23 -17.34
N LEU A 83 0.41 -3.55 -16.20
CA LEU A 83 -0.33 -2.30 -15.96
C LEU A 83 0.65 -1.23 -15.46
N PRO A 84 1.43 -0.59 -16.35
CA PRO A 84 2.46 0.39 -15.95
C PRO A 84 1.86 1.58 -15.20
N ASP A 85 0.62 1.95 -15.53
CA ASP A 85 -0.14 3.01 -14.86
C ASP A 85 -0.75 2.55 -13.53
N GLY A 86 -0.59 1.28 -13.16
CA GLY A 86 -1.23 0.70 -11.99
C GLY A 86 -2.74 0.57 -12.12
N ARG A 87 -3.42 0.41 -10.99
CA ARG A 87 -4.88 0.29 -10.92
C ARG A 87 -5.42 0.65 -9.54
N VAL A 88 -6.70 0.94 -9.51
CA VAL A 88 -7.50 0.99 -8.28
C VAL A 88 -8.24 -0.34 -8.13
N HIS A 89 -8.27 -0.91 -6.93
CA HIS A 89 -9.03 -2.13 -6.70
C HIS A 89 -9.54 -2.26 -5.27
N ALA A 90 -10.56 -3.12 -5.10
CA ALA A 90 -11.01 -3.57 -3.79
C ALA A 90 -10.27 -4.86 -3.40
N CYS A 91 -9.73 -4.91 -2.19
CA CYS A 91 -9.14 -6.12 -1.63
C CYS A 91 -10.25 -7.08 -1.17
N PRO A 92 -9.94 -8.37 -0.92
CA PRO A 92 -10.94 -9.37 -0.51
C PRO A 92 -11.67 -9.05 0.80
N PHE A 93 -11.19 -8.06 1.55
CA PHE A 93 -11.75 -7.65 2.84
C PHE A 93 -12.52 -6.33 2.75
N GLY A 94 -12.84 -5.86 1.54
CA GLY A 94 -13.73 -4.73 1.29
C GLY A 94 -13.09 -3.35 1.38
N HIS A 95 -11.77 -3.26 1.57
CA HIS A 95 -11.05 -1.99 1.48
C HIS A 95 -10.60 -1.73 0.06
N THR A 96 -10.52 -0.47 -0.35
CA THR A 96 -9.98 -0.06 -1.65
C THR A 96 -8.56 0.46 -1.50
N GLU A 97 -7.71 0.23 -2.49
CA GLU A 97 -6.38 0.79 -2.58
C GLU A 97 -6.02 1.12 -4.03
N ILE A 98 -5.15 2.12 -4.19
CA ILE A 98 -4.48 2.43 -5.45
C ILE A 98 -3.14 1.71 -5.42
N VAL A 99 -2.78 1.03 -6.49
CA VAL A 99 -1.50 0.32 -6.59
C VAL A 99 -0.83 0.60 -7.91
N VAL A 100 0.44 1.03 -7.86
CA VAL A 100 1.26 1.36 -9.02
C VAL A 100 2.54 0.54 -8.97
N PRO A 101 2.95 -0.10 -10.09
CA PRO A 101 4.21 -0.83 -10.13
C PRO A 101 5.41 0.14 -10.12
N VAL A 102 6.50 -0.23 -9.45
CA VAL A 102 7.77 0.47 -9.58
C VAL A 102 8.63 -0.27 -10.58
N LEU A 103 8.79 0.35 -11.76
CA LEU A 103 9.56 -0.20 -12.87
C LEU A 103 10.85 0.58 -13.08
N LEU A 104 11.98 -0.12 -13.23
CA LEU A 104 13.25 0.47 -13.65
C LEU A 104 13.74 -0.21 -14.91
N ARG A 105 13.77 0.53 -16.03
CA ARG A 105 14.17 0.01 -17.36
C ARG A 105 13.40 -1.28 -17.72
N GLY A 106 12.09 -1.28 -17.49
CA GLY A 106 11.21 -2.42 -17.73
C GLY A 106 11.29 -3.55 -16.70
N ARG A 107 12.16 -3.44 -15.67
CA ARG A 107 12.25 -4.44 -14.59
C ARG A 107 11.35 -4.05 -13.42
N TYR A 108 10.58 -5.00 -12.93
CA TYR A 108 9.71 -4.84 -11.78
C TYR A 108 10.51 -4.88 -10.48
N LEU A 109 10.57 -3.76 -9.74
CA LEU A 109 11.29 -3.66 -8.47
C LEU A 109 10.36 -3.87 -7.27
N GLY A 110 9.08 -3.52 -7.43
CA GLY A 110 8.16 -3.45 -6.32
C GLY A 110 6.84 -2.82 -6.74
N LEU A 111 6.04 -2.47 -5.75
CA LEU A 111 4.83 -1.67 -5.95
C LEU A 111 4.70 -0.63 -4.85
N VAL A 112 4.09 0.50 -5.20
CA VAL A 112 3.62 1.49 -4.24
C VAL A 112 2.11 1.29 -4.10
N THR A 113 1.62 1.25 -2.86
CA THR A 113 0.17 1.29 -2.59
C THR A 113 -0.19 2.59 -1.87
N ALA A 114 -1.36 3.14 -2.18
CA ALA A 114 -2.00 4.21 -1.42
C ALA A 114 -3.38 3.74 -0.93
N GLY A 115 -3.53 3.63 0.38
CA GLY A 115 -4.71 3.09 1.05
C GLY A 115 -4.40 2.54 2.44
N PRO A 116 -5.33 1.84 3.10
CA PRO A 116 -6.68 1.51 2.62
C PRO A 116 -7.64 2.71 2.67
N MET A 117 -8.70 2.67 1.86
CA MET A 117 -9.83 3.61 1.88
C MET A 117 -11.17 2.89 1.72
N TRP A 118 -12.27 3.56 2.08
CA TRP A 118 -13.63 3.05 1.96
C TRP A 118 -14.35 3.67 0.76
N CYS A 119 -14.60 2.89 -0.28
CA CYS A 119 -15.38 3.29 -1.45
C CYS A 119 -16.77 2.63 -1.51
N GLY A 120 -17.18 1.92 -0.44
CA GLY A 120 -18.50 1.32 -0.36
C GLY A 120 -19.60 2.33 -0.03
N ALA A 121 -20.85 1.87 -0.06
CA ALA A 121 -21.99 2.68 0.33
C ALA A 121 -22.04 2.90 1.85
N GLY A 122 -22.46 4.10 2.27
CA GLY A 122 -22.62 4.44 3.68
C GLY A 122 -21.31 4.79 4.40
N PRO A 123 -21.35 4.97 5.72
CA PRO A 123 -20.18 5.35 6.50
C PRO A 123 -19.11 4.23 6.51
N PRO A 124 -17.82 4.58 6.65
CA PRO A 124 -16.76 3.59 6.75
C PRO A 124 -17.01 2.60 7.90
N PRO A 125 -16.75 1.29 7.70
CA PRO A 125 -17.00 0.27 8.71
C PRO A 125 -16.08 0.37 9.94
N ARG A 126 -15.06 1.23 9.89
CA ARG A 126 -14.11 1.48 10.98
C ARG A 126 -13.71 2.94 11.01
N ALA A 127 -13.58 3.49 12.22
CA ALA A 127 -13.04 4.83 12.44
C ALA A 127 -11.60 4.93 11.90
N GLY A 128 -11.29 6.06 11.25
CA GLY A 128 -9.97 6.33 10.68
C GLY A 128 -9.76 5.83 9.25
N LEU A 129 -10.66 4.99 8.70
CA LEU A 129 -10.60 4.61 7.30
C LEU A 129 -11.03 5.80 6.42
N VAL A 130 -10.15 6.20 5.49
CA VAL A 130 -10.39 7.37 4.64
C VAL A 130 -11.59 7.13 3.73
N ALA A 131 -12.54 8.06 3.72
CA ALA A 131 -13.65 8.08 2.76
C ALA A 131 -13.35 9.13 1.67
N PRO A 132 -13.46 8.79 0.37
CA PRO A 132 -13.27 9.75 -0.72
C PRO A 132 -14.25 10.93 -0.62
N ALA A 133 -13.76 12.15 -0.84
CA ALA A 133 -14.54 13.38 -0.67
C ALA A 133 -15.51 13.72 -1.84
N GLY A 134 -15.70 12.80 -2.79
CA GLY A 134 -16.60 13.00 -3.94
C GLY A 134 -16.20 12.21 -5.18
N ALA A 135 -16.98 12.41 -6.24
CA ALA A 135 -16.67 11.87 -7.56
C ALA A 135 -15.32 12.42 -8.06
N GLY A 136 -14.48 11.54 -8.60
CA GLY A 136 -13.14 11.92 -9.11
C GLY A 136 -12.01 11.84 -8.08
N TRP A 137 -12.30 11.90 -6.77
CA TRP A 137 -11.26 11.93 -5.72
C TRP A 137 -10.24 10.78 -5.87
N VAL A 138 -10.72 9.55 -6.04
CA VAL A 138 -9.85 8.38 -6.20
C VAL A 138 -9.03 8.44 -7.49
N ALA A 139 -9.66 8.88 -8.59
CA ALA A 139 -8.99 9.01 -9.89
C ALA A 139 -7.89 10.09 -9.86
N ASP A 140 -8.12 11.19 -9.16
CA ASP A 140 -7.12 12.25 -9.00
C ASP A 140 -5.92 11.76 -8.20
N ARG A 141 -6.15 11.00 -7.12
CA ARG A 141 -5.06 10.39 -6.34
C ARG A 141 -4.32 9.34 -7.15
N HIS A 142 -5.02 8.60 -8.02
CA HIS A 142 -4.39 7.64 -8.92
C HIS A 142 -3.45 8.31 -9.90
N ARG A 143 -3.84 9.45 -10.48
CA ARG A 143 -2.94 10.26 -11.31
C ARG A 143 -1.75 10.80 -10.52
N LEU A 144 -1.98 11.33 -9.33
CA LEU A 144 -0.91 11.92 -8.50
C LEU A 144 0.16 10.89 -8.08
N ILE A 145 -0.21 9.63 -7.86
CA ILE A 145 0.75 8.59 -7.47
C ILE A 145 1.52 7.99 -8.67
N GLN A 146 1.05 8.18 -9.90
CA GLN A 146 1.75 7.74 -11.11
C GLN A 146 2.99 8.62 -11.40
N GLY A 147 2.99 9.88 -10.97
CA GLY A 147 4.02 10.87 -11.28
C GLY A 147 3.81 11.51 -12.65
#